data_AF-A0AAW1B0J9-F1
#
_entry.id   AF-A0AAW1B0J9-F1
#
_cell.length_a   1.000
_cell.length_b   1.000
_cell.length_c   1.000
_cell.angle_alpha   90.00
_cell.angle_beta   90.00
_cell.angle_gamma   90.00
#
_symmetry.space_group_name_H-M   'P 1'
#
loop_
_entity.id
_entity.type
_entity.pdbx_description
1 polymer ?
#
loop_
_entity_poly.entity_id
_entity_poly.type
_entity_poly.pdbx_seq_one_letter_code
_entity_poly.pdbx_strand_id
1 'polypeptide(L)'
;MLGNMQGIITPLLDNFHSLHRWRMLFTVVCCMIGFLLGLVFVQVSGNYFVTMFDDYSATLPLLIVVAGEAFAIAWIYGADRFLDDIENMLGWRPGKIYSYMWRFVSLAAMLCLLLASLVYLLMKRPTYTAWNREKAEEEQLEYPPWALGLLISLIVVAALPIPVMFLRQLLLERFSQHNHNSGQIPVPTEEEDRVQEKESPADLELYPPGNGYFLVPAEGQE
;
A
#
# COMPACT_ATOMS: atom_id res chain seq x y z
N MET A 1 -21.64 -11.29 -7.95
CA MET A 1 -22.05 -10.51 -6.75
C MET A 1 -21.45 -11.05 -5.44
N LEU A 2 -21.40 -12.36 -5.20
CA LEU A 2 -20.79 -12.92 -3.98
C LEU A 2 -19.35 -12.44 -3.74
N GLY A 3 -18.52 -12.40 -4.79
CA GLY A 3 -17.14 -11.89 -4.72
C GLY A 3 -17.06 -10.44 -4.25
N ASN A 4 -17.86 -9.54 -4.82
CA ASN A 4 -17.88 -8.12 -4.44
C ASN A 4 -18.31 -7.92 -2.99
N MET A 5 -19.30 -8.69 -2.51
CA MET A 5 -19.71 -8.63 -1.11
C MET A 5 -18.61 -9.13 -0.17
N GLN A 6 -17.95 -10.25 -0.48
CA GLN A 6 -16.81 -10.74 0.31
C GLN A 6 -15.65 -9.73 0.29
N GLY A 7 -15.37 -9.14 -0.87
CA GLY A 7 -14.31 -8.12 -1.03
C GLY A 7 -14.53 -6.88 -0.15
N ILE A 8 -15.77 -6.54 0.20
CA ILE A 8 -16.08 -5.45 1.13
C ILE A 8 -16.06 -5.96 2.58
N ILE A 9 -16.70 -7.09 2.85
CA ILE A 9 -16.92 -7.59 4.22
C ILE A 9 -15.62 -8.07 4.86
N THR A 10 -14.81 -8.84 4.13
CA THR A 10 -13.58 -9.44 4.66
C THR A 10 -12.60 -8.40 5.22
N PRO A 11 -12.16 -7.37 4.46
CA PRO A 11 -11.20 -6.40 5.00
C PRO A 11 -11.76 -5.58 6.18
N LEU A 12 -13.08 -5.36 6.23
CA LEU A 12 -13.73 -4.69 7.37
C LEU A 12 -13.76 -5.59 8.60
N LEU A 13 -13.97 -6.89 8.43
CA LEU A 13 -13.95 -7.85 9.54
C LEU A 13 -12.54 -8.09 10.09
N ASP A 14 -11.54 -8.14 9.20
CA ASP A 14 -10.14 -8.36 9.57
C ASP A 14 -9.57 -7.18 10.37
N ASN A 15 -9.98 -5.95 10.04
CA ASN A 15 -9.48 -4.76 10.72
C ASN A 15 -10.22 -4.46 12.03
N PHE A 16 -11.49 -4.89 12.17
CA PHE A 16 -12.30 -4.64 13.36
C PHE A 16 -12.75 -5.94 14.03
N HIS A 17 -11.96 -6.43 14.99
CA HIS A 17 -12.27 -7.66 15.74
C HIS A 17 -13.63 -7.61 16.47
N SER A 18 -14.10 -6.42 16.86
CA SER A 18 -15.42 -6.22 17.47
C SER A 18 -16.58 -6.55 16.52
N LEU A 19 -16.42 -6.36 15.20
CA LEU A 19 -17.45 -6.66 14.21
C LEU A 19 -17.62 -8.16 13.98
N HIS A 20 -16.63 -8.99 14.32
CA HIS A 20 -16.73 -10.44 14.15
C HIS A 20 -17.90 -11.05 14.96
N ARG A 21 -18.15 -10.52 16.16
CA ARG A 21 -19.30 -10.92 17.00
C ARG A 21 -20.66 -10.58 16.38
N TRP A 22 -20.71 -9.56 15.52
CA TRP A 22 -21.92 -9.02 14.91
C TRP A 22 -21.95 -9.21 13.40
N ARG A 23 -21.18 -10.16 12.86
CA ARG A 23 -20.99 -10.36 11.42
C ARG A 23 -22.30 -10.44 10.63
N MET A 24 -23.30 -11.16 11.14
CA MET A 24 -24.60 -11.27 10.47
C MET A 24 -25.31 -9.92 10.39
N LEU A 25 -25.34 -9.15 11.50
CA LEU A 25 -25.98 -7.85 11.54
C LEU A 25 -25.26 -6.85 10.62
N PHE A 26 -23.92 -6.88 10.61
CA PHE A 26 -23.10 -6.06 9.73
C PHE A 26 -23.42 -6.33 8.24
N THR A 27 -23.46 -7.59 7.81
CA THR A 27 -23.81 -7.95 6.43
C THR A 27 -25.20 -7.44 6.05
N VAL A 28 -26.20 -7.59 6.92
CA VAL A 28 -27.56 -7.09 6.66
C VAL A 28 -27.57 -5.57 6.50
N VAL A 29 -26.83 -4.84 7.35
CA VAL A 29 -26.70 -3.38 7.24
C VAL A 29 -26.05 -2.98 5.91
N CYS A 30 -24.96 -3.63 5.51
CA CYS A 30 -24.33 -3.38 4.20
C CYS A 30 -25.29 -3.63 3.04
N CYS A 31 -26.08 -4.72 3.09
CA CYS A 31 -27.09 -5.02 2.08
C CYS A 31 -28.20 -3.95 2.05
N MET A 32 -28.67 -3.49 3.21
CA MET A 32 -29.68 -2.43 3.29
C MET A 32 -29.17 -1.11 2.73
N ILE A 33 -27.93 -0.72 3.05
CA ILE A 33 -27.30 0.48 2.47
C ILE A 33 -27.19 0.34 0.95
N GLY A 34 -26.72 -0.80 0.45
CA GLY A 34 -26.64 -1.09 -0.98
C GLY A 34 -27.99 -1.03 -1.68
N PHE A 35 -29.05 -1.53 -1.04
CA PHE A 35 -30.42 -1.45 -1.55
C PHE A 35 -30.91 0.01 -1.63
N LEU A 36 -30.70 0.81 -0.59
CA LEU A 36 -31.10 2.23 -0.57
C LEU A 36 -30.36 3.05 -1.64
N LEU A 37 -29.05 2.81 -1.83
CA LEU A 37 -28.28 3.43 -2.91
C LEU A 37 -28.77 2.97 -4.28
N GLY A 38 -29.13 1.69 -4.41
CA GLY A 38 -29.70 1.12 -5.63
C GLY A 38 -31.00 1.79 -6.08
N LEU A 39 -31.84 2.27 -5.15
CA LEU A 39 -33.10 2.94 -5.48
C LEU A 39 -32.90 4.21 -6.32
N VAL A 40 -31.77 4.90 -6.18
CA VAL A 40 -31.43 6.08 -7.00
C VAL A 40 -31.32 5.70 -8.49
N PHE A 41 -30.82 4.49 -8.79
CA PHE A 41 -30.64 4.01 -10.16
C PHE A 41 -31.93 3.49 -10.81
N VAL A 42 -33.01 3.29 -10.06
CA VAL A 42 -34.30 2.77 -10.58
C VAL A 42 -35.23 3.90 -11.05
N GLN A 43 -34.85 5.17 -10.84
CA GLN A 43 -35.63 6.32 -11.28
C GLN A 43 -35.70 6.43 -12.82
N VAL A 44 -36.60 7.27 -13.34
CA VAL A 44 -36.78 7.48 -14.81
C VAL A 44 -35.48 7.95 -15.49
N SER A 45 -34.67 8.75 -14.79
CA SER A 45 -33.34 9.18 -15.24
C SER A 45 -32.21 8.22 -14.85
N GLY A 46 -32.53 7.09 -14.23
CA GLY A 46 -31.58 6.16 -13.62
C GLY A 46 -30.56 5.60 -14.62
N ASN A 47 -30.97 5.35 -15.86
CA ASN A 47 -30.07 4.89 -16.92
C ASN A 47 -28.89 5.85 -17.14
N TYR A 48 -29.14 7.16 -17.13
CA TYR A 48 -28.08 8.16 -17.28
C TYR A 48 -27.08 8.12 -16.11
N PHE A 49 -27.57 7.93 -14.89
CA PHE A 49 -26.70 7.76 -13.73
C PHE A 49 -25.88 6.48 -13.84
N VAL A 50 -26.48 5.34 -14.23
CA VAL A 50 -25.75 4.08 -14.38
C VAL A 50 -24.61 4.20 -15.39
N THR A 51 -24.88 4.73 -16.59
CA THR A 51 -23.85 4.96 -17.62
C THR A 51 -22.76 5.90 -17.12
N MET A 52 -23.13 6.98 -16.44
CA MET A 52 -22.18 7.93 -15.87
C MET A 52 -21.23 7.30 -14.85
N PHE A 53 -21.74 6.44 -13.95
CA PHE A 53 -20.91 5.77 -12.96
C PHE A 53 -20.03 4.67 -13.58
N ASP A 54 -20.56 3.89 -14.53
CA ASP A 54 -19.86 2.79 -15.18
C ASP A 54 -18.67 3.30 -16.03
N ASP A 55 -18.92 4.29 -16.89
CA ASP A 55 -17.90 4.80 -17.80
C ASP A 55 -16.79 5.57 -17.07
N TYR A 56 -17.16 6.41 -16.09
CA TYR A 56 -16.23 7.39 -15.52
C TYR A 56 -15.77 7.08 -14.10
N SER A 57 -16.59 6.42 -13.28
CA SER A 57 -16.29 6.24 -11.86
C SER A 57 -15.74 4.85 -11.53
N ALA A 58 -16.07 3.81 -12.30
CA ALA A 58 -15.54 2.48 -12.06
C ALA A 58 -14.16 2.29 -12.70
N THR A 59 -14.01 2.72 -13.96
CA THR A 59 -12.82 2.44 -14.77
C THR A 59 -11.56 3.17 -14.27
N LEU A 60 -11.61 4.49 -14.09
CA LEU A 60 -10.42 5.27 -13.75
C LEU A 60 -9.84 4.94 -12.37
N PRO A 61 -10.62 4.86 -11.28
CA PRO A 61 -10.07 4.52 -9.98
C PRO A 61 -9.52 3.11 -9.94
N LEU A 62 -10.17 2.15 -10.59
CA LEU A 62 -9.68 0.79 -10.69
C LEU A 62 -8.32 0.75 -11.38
N LEU A 63 -8.15 1.45 -12.51
CA LEU A 63 -6.86 1.53 -13.21
C LEU A 63 -5.78 2.16 -12.31
N ILE A 64 -6.10 3.22 -11.57
CA ILE A 64 -5.16 3.87 -10.64
C ILE A 64 -4.75 2.90 -9.52
N VAL A 65 -5.70 2.20 -8.91
CA VAL A 65 -5.45 1.24 -7.82
C VAL A 65 -4.57 0.09 -8.31
N VAL A 66 -4.95 -0.55 -9.43
CA VAL A 66 -4.22 -1.69 -9.99
C VAL A 66 -2.82 -1.28 -10.47
N ALA A 67 -2.67 -0.10 -11.06
CA ALA A 67 -1.35 0.41 -11.44
C ALA A 67 -0.46 0.69 -10.21
N GLY A 68 -1.04 1.24 -9.13
CA GLY A 68 -0.34 1.47 -7.87
C GLY A 68 0.10 0.16 -7.21
N GLU A 69 -0.77 -0.84 -7.15
CA GLU A 69 -0.45 -2.18 -6.62
C GLU A 69 0.65 -2.87 -7.45
N ALA A 70 0.54 -2.83 -8.78
CA ALA A 70 1.56 -3.39 -9.67
C ALA A 70 2.92 -2.69 -9.49
N PHE A 71 2.93 -1.36 -9.35
CA PHE A 71 4.15 -0.59 -9.06
C PHE A 71 4.75 -0.96 -7.70
N ALA A 72 3.92 -1.09 -6.67
CA ALA A 72 4.35 -1.49 -5.34
C ALA A 72 5.00 -2.88 -5.35
N ILE A 73 4.40 -3.87 -6.02
CA ILE A 73 4.98 -5.21 -6.12
C ILE A 73 6.29 -5.20 -6.94
N ALA A 74 6.31 -4.50 -8.07
CA ALA A 74 7.45 -4.49 -8.97
C ALA A 74 8.70 -3.81 -8.39
N TRP A 75 8.52 -2.69 -7.66
CA TRP A 75 9.63 -1.81 -7.25
C TRP A 75 9.83 -1.70 -5.75
N ILE A 76 8.75 -1.65 -4.96
CA ILE A 76 8.84 -1.53 -3.49
C ILE A 76 9.11 -2.90 -2.87
N TYR A 77 8.31 -3.91 -3.22
CA TYR A 77 8.48 -5.27 -2.73
C TYR A 77 9.62 -6.01 -3.44
N GLY A 78 9.71 -5.81 -4.77
CA GLY A 78 10.68 -6.46 -5.64
C GLY A 78 10.14 -7.75 -6.26
N ALA A 79 10.13 -7.81 -7.59
CA ALA A 79 9.61 -8.95 -8.35
C ALA A 79 10.33 -10.28 -8.04
N ASP A 80 11.65 -10.23 -7.77
CA ASP A 80 12.43 -11.42 -7.43
C ASP A 80 12.04 -11.99 -6.06
N ARG A 81 11.81 -11.12 -5.07
CA ARG A 81 11.34 -11.53 -3.74
C ARG A 81 9.94 -12.13 -3.80
N PHE A 82 9.09 -11.56 -4.64
CA PHE A 82 7.75 -12.12 -4.89
C PHE A 82 7.81 -13.53 -5.51
N LEU A 83 8.75 -13.78 -6.41
CA LEU A 83 8.96 -15.12 -6.97
C LEU A 83 9.49 -16.12 -5.95
N ASP A 84 10.35 -15.68 -5.03
CA ASP A 84 10.85 -16.52 -3.95
C ASP A 84 9.73 -16.89 -2.97
N ASP A 85 8.77 -15.98 -2.71
CA ASP A 85 7.57 -16.32 -1.93
C ASP A 85 6.66 -17.33 -2.65
N ILE A 86 6.50 -17.19 -3.97
CA ILE A 86 5.76 -18.20 -4.77
C ILE A 86 6.46 -19.56 -4.67
N GLU A 87 7.79 -19.60 -4.76
CA GLU A 87 8.56 -20.84 -4.61
C GLU A 87 8.33 -21.48 -3.25
N ASN A 88 8.28 -20.68 -2.18
CA ASN A 88 7.97 -21.15 -0.83
C ASN A 88 6.54 -21.71 -0.69
N MET A 89 5.57 -21.16 -1.43
CA MET A 89 4.17 -21.63 -1.39
C MET A 89 3.90 -22.86 -2.25
N LEU A 90 4.51 -22.93 -3.45
CA LEU A 90 4.24 -23.98 -4.43
C LEU A 90 5.30 -25.11 -4.42
N GLY A 91 6.46 -24.88 -3.81
CA GLY A 91 7.58 -25.83 -3.80
C GLY A 91 8.40 -25.90 -5.09
N TRP A 92 8.13 -25.03 -6.07
CA TRP A 92 8.90 -24.94 -7.31
C TRP A 92 9.04 -23.48 -7.77
N ARG A 93 10.19 -23.13 -8.35
CA ARG A 93 10.48 -21.76 -8.80
C ARG A 93 10.00 -21.51 -10.22
N PRO A 94 9.14 -20.51 -10.46
CA PRO A 94 8.86 -20.04 -11.81
C PRO A 94 10.13 -19.47 -12.45
N GLY A 95 10.31 -19.66 -13.76
CA GLY A 95 11.51 -19.20 -14.46
C GLY A 95 11.71 -17.67 -14.36
N LYS A 96 12.97 -17.21 -14.39
CA LYS A 96 13.32 -15.77 -14.28
C LYS A 96 12.66 -14.88 -15.33
N ILE A 97 12.26 -15.43 -16.47
CA ILE A 97 11.51 -14.72 -17.52
C ILE A 97 10.21 -14.12 -16.96
N TYR A 98 9.55 -14.80 -16.02
CA TYR A 98 8.35 -14.31 -15.36
C TYR A 98 8.65 -13.08 -14.48
N SER A 99 9.83 -13.00 -13.86
CA SER A 99 10.27 -11.80 -13.11
C SER A 99 10.33 -10.57 -14.02
N TYR A 100 11.00 -10.72 -15.17
CA TYR A 100 11.12 -9.64 -16.15
C TYR A 100 9.77 -9.25 -16.75
N MET A 101 8.93 -10.23 -17.07
CA MET A 101 7.59 -10.00 -17.59
C MET A 101 6.72 -9.21 -16.61
N TRP A 102 6.75 -9.58 -15.32
CA TRP A 102 5.98 -8.89 -14.30
C TRP A 102 6.51 -7.50 -14.00
N ARG A 103 7.84 -7.34 -13.93
CA ARG A 103 8.44 -6.04 -13.62
C ARG A 103 8.27 -5.02 -14.74
N PHE A 104 8.43 -5.44 -16.00
CA PHE A 104 8.47 -4.52 -17.13
C PHE A 104 7.22 -4.56 -18.00
N VAL A 105 6.78 -5.76 -18.42
CA VAL A 105 5.67 -5.87 -19.38
C VAL A 105 4.35 -5.52 -18.70
N SER A 106 4.07 -6.11 -17.52
CA SER A 106 2.83 -5.82 -16.78
C SER A 106 2.76 -4.35 -16.36
N LEU A 107 3.86 -3.82 -15.80
CA LEU A 107 3.91 -2.43 -15.36
C LEU A 107 3.75 -1.44 -16.53
N ALA A 108 4.46 -1.68 -17.65
CA ALA A 108 4.33 -0.82 -18.83
C ALA A 108 2.94 -0.89 -19.44
N ALA A 109 2.31 -2.07 -19.50
CA ALA A 109 0.97 -2.23 -20.00
C ALA A 109 -0.06 -1.48 -19.14
N MET A 110 0.00 -1.63 -17.80
CA MET A 110 -0.90 -0.94 -16.88
C MET A 110 -0.71 0.57 -16.92
N LEU A 111 0.53 1.05 -16.97
CA LEU A 111 0.83 2.48 -17.05
C LEU A 111 0.39 3.08 -18.40
N CYS A 112 0.58 2.34 -19.49
CA CYS A 112 0.07 2.73 -20.82
C CYS A 112 -1.45 2.84 -20.84
N LEU A 113 -2.17 1.84 -20.29
CA LEU A 113 -3.63 1.86 -20.20
C LEU A 113 -4.15 3.03 -19.36
N LEU A 114 -3.52 3.28 -18.21
CA LEU A 114 -3.86 4.42 -17.35
C LEU A 114 -3.65 5.75 -18.07
N LEU A 115 -2.52 5.93 -18.74
CA LEU A 115 -2.23 7.16 -19.50
C LEU A 115 -3.20 7.33 -20.67
N ALA A 116 -3.47 6.28 -21.44
CA ALA A 116 -4.42 6.33 -22.56
C ALA A 116 -5.83 6.69 -22.07
N SER A 117 -6.28 6.11 -20.96
CA SER A 117 -7.58 6.41 -20.35
C SER A 117 -7.65 7.85 -19.84
N LEU A 118 -6.58 8.36 -19.20
CA LEU A 118 -6.51 9.74 -18.75
C LEU A 118 -6.51 10.74 -19.91
N VAL A 119 -5.76 10.47 -20.98
CA VAL A 119 -5.75 11.31 -22.18
C VAL A 119 -7.11 11.32 -22.86
N TYR A 120 -7.77 10.15 -22.96
CA TYR A 120 -9.12 10.05 -23.51
C TYR A 120 -10.11 10.93 -22.73
N LEU A 121 -10.07 10.88 -21.41
CA LEU A 121 -10.93 11.70 -20.53
C LEU A 121 -10.64 13.21 -20.65
N LEU A 122 -9.37 13.60 -20.82
CA LEU A 122 -9.00 15.01 -20.94
C LEU A 122 -9.36 15.59 -22.31
N MET A 123 -9.25 14.80 -23.38
CA MET A 123 -9.54 15.24 -24.75
C MET A 123 -11.04 15.23 -25.06
N LYS A 124 -11.79 14.20 -24.63
CA LYS A 124 -13.23 14.15 -24.78
C LYS A 124 -13.90 14.61 -23.50
N ARG A 125 -14.62 15.73 -23.56
CA ARG A 125 -15.52 16.09 -22.45
C ARG A 125 -16.54 14.98 -22.25
N PRO A 126 -16.84 14.62 -21.00
CA PRO A 126 -17.79 13.56 -20.71
C PRO A 126 -19.18 13.99 -21.21
N THR A 127 -19.69 13.25 -22.19
CA THR A 127 -21.04 13.40 -22.75
C THR A 127 -21.89 12.19 -22.40
N TYR A 128 -23.20 12.38 -22.39
CA TYR A 128 -24.18 11.30 -22.29
C TYR A 128 -25.10 11.32 -23.51
N THR A 129 -25.52 10.13 -23.94
CA THR A 129 -26.53 10.00 -24.99
C THR A 129 -27.91 10.16 -24.36
N ALA A 130 -28.63 11.21 -24.78
CA ALA A 130 -29.99 11.46 -24.37
C ALA A 130 -30.97 11.10 -25.49
N TRP A 131 -32.03 10.38 -25.16
CA TRP A 131 -33.08 10.07 -26.12
C TRP A 131 -34.04 11.27 -26.27
N ASN A 132 -34.04 11.92 -27.43
CA ASN A 132 -34.96 13.01 -27.73
C ASN A 132 -36.23 12.47 -28.40
N ARG A 133 -37.35 12.48 -27.68
CA ARG A 133 -38.63 11.95 -28.17
C ARG A 133 -39.19 12.71 -29.38
N GLU A 134 -38.85 13.98 -29.55
CA GLU A 134 -39.39 14.82 -30.63
C GLU A 134 -38.68 14.61 -31.96
N LYS A 135 -37.39 14.29 -31.91
CA LYS A 135 -36.55 14.05 -33.11
C LYS A 135 -36.36 12.57 -33.42
N ALA A 136 -36.75 11.66 -32.51
CA ALA A 136 -36.50 10.22 -32.60
C ALA A 136 -35.01 9.88 -32.86
N GLU A 137 -34.11 10.73 -32.35
CA GLU A 137 -32.66 10.62 -32.50
C GLU A 137 -31.97 10.74 -31.14
N GLU A 138 -30.78 10.14 -31.05
CA GLU A 138 -29.90 10.23 -29.89
C GLU A 138 -29.07 11.52 -29.98
N GLU A 139 -29.22 12.39 -28.98
CA GLU A 139 -28.49 13.65 -28.90
C GLU A 139 -27.42 13.54 -27.81
N GLN A 140 -26.16 13.91 -28.13
CA GLN A 140 -25.09 13.93 -27.14
C GLN A 140 -25.13 15.24 -26.36
N LEU A 141 -25.41 15.14 -25.06
CA LEU A 141 -25.44 16.28 -24.15
C LEU A 141 -24.26 16.21 -23.18
N GLU A 142 -23.79 17.37 -22.73
CA GLU A 142 -22.72 17.46 -21.74
C GLU A 142 -23.25 17.23 -20.32
N TYR A 143 -22.47 16.56 -19.48
CA TYR A 143 -22.83 16.44 -18.06
C TYR A 143 -22.76 17.79 -17.35
N PRO A 144 -23.73 18.08 -16.47
CA PRO A 144 -23.71 19.33 -15.70
C PRO A 144 -22.54 19.36 -14.70
N PRO A 145 -22.05 20.55 -14.30
CA PRO A 145 -20.87 20.67 -13.45
C PRO A 145 -20.96 19.97 -12.08
N TRP A 146 -22.16 19.88 -11.50
CA TRP A 146 -22.37 19.16 -10.23
C TRP A 146 -22.13 17.66 -10.37
N ALA A 147 -22.46 17.09 -11.54
CA ALA A 147 -22.26 15.68 -11.85
C ALA A 147 -20.77 15.38 -12.02
N LEU A 148 -20.04 16.28 -12.67
CA LEU A 148 -18.58 16.21 -12.77
C LEU A 148 -17.89 16.28 -11.41
N GLY A 149 -18.35 17.21 -10.55
CA GLY A 149 -17.86 17.30 -9.17
C GLY A 149 -18.06 16.00 -8.39
N LEU A 150 -19.22 15.36 -8.55
CA LEU A 150 -19.49 14.05 -7.95
C LEU A 150 -18.50 12.99 -8.45
N LEU A 151 -18.30 12.86 -9.77
CA LEU A 151 -17.37 11.88 -10.34
C LEU A 151 -15.94 12.07 -9.83
N ILE A 152 -15.44 13.31 -9.87
CA ILE A 152 -14.09 13.62 -9.39
C ILE A 152 -13.97 13.29 -7.91
N SER A 153 -14.98 13.62 -7.10
CA SER A 153 -14.96 13.29 -5.67
C SER A 153 -14.87 11.79 -5.43
N LEU A 154 -15.59 10.99 -6.22
CA LEU A 154 -15.56 9.53 -6.08
C LEU A 154 -14.20 8.94 -6.49
N ILE A 155 -13.62 9.45 -7.59
CA ILE A 155 -12.30 9.02 -8.04
C ILE A 155 -11.25 9.33 -6.97
N VAL A 156 -11.29 10.54 -6.41
CA VAL A 156 -10.37 10.95 -5.34
C VAL A 156 -10.56 10.07 -4.11
N VAL A 157 -11.79 9.85 -3.65
CA VAL A 157 -12.05 8.99 -2.47
C VAL A 157 -11.53 7.57 -2.67
N ALA A 158 -11.66 7.00 -3.87
CA ALA A 158 -11.16 5.67 -4.17
C ALA A 158 -9.63 5.60 -4.30
N ALA A 159 -8.99 6.64 -4.86
CA ALA A 159 -7.54 6.67 -5.07
C ALA A 159 -6.74 7.13 -3.83
N LEU A 160 -7.35 7.91 -2.93
CA LEU A 160 -6.71 8.56 -1.78
C LEU A 160 -6.11 7.61 -0.72
N PRO A 161 -6.67 6.41 -0.42
CA PRO A 161 -6.09 5.50 0.56
C PRO A 161 -4.63 5.09 0.25
N ILE A 162 -4.27 4.96 -1.03
CA ILE A 162 -2.93 4.54 -1.46
C ILE A 162 -1.85 5.57 -1.06
N PRO A 163 -1.91 6.84 -1.50
CA PRO A 163 -0.92 7.84 -1.10
C PRO A 163 -0.98 8.15 0.39
N VAL A 164 -2.16 8.11 1.02
CA VAL A 164 -2.29 8.35 2.46
C VAL A 164 -1.56 7.28 3.28
N MET A 165 -1.72 6.00 2.92
CA MET A 165 -1.03 4.92 3.62
C MET A 165 0.48 4.97 3.39
N PHE A 166 0.91 5.27 2.17
CA PHE A 166 2.32 5.46 1.83
C PHE A 166 2.95 6.62 2.62
N LEU A 167 2.30 7.79 2.66
CA LEU A 167 2.76 8.94 3.45
C LEU A 167 2.77 8.64 4.95
N ARG A 168 1.75 7.96 5.47
CA ARG A 168 1.69 7.57 6.87
C ARG A 168 2.85 6.63 7.24
N GLN A 169 3.19 5.67 6.39
CA GLN A 169 4.34 4.79 6.61
C GLN A 169 5.65 5.59 6.65
N LEU A 170 5.88 6.49 5.69
CA LEU A 170 7.05 7.36 5.68
C LEU A 170 7.14 8.27 6.91
N LEU A 171 6.01 8.80 7.37
CA LEU A 171 5.97 9.63 8.57
C LEU A 171 6.27 8.81 9.83
N LEU A 172 5.69 7.61 9.97
CA LEU A 172 5.96 6.73 11.10
C LEU A 172 7.43 6.29 11.15
N GLU A 173 8.03 5.99 10.01
CA GLU A 173 9.46 5.67 9.92
C GLU A 173 10.33 6.85 10.35
N ARG A 174 10.02 8.07 9.88
CA ARG A 174 10.74 9.27 10.31
C ARG A 174 10.57 9.56 11.81
N PHE A 175 9.36 9.41 12.35
CA PHE A 175 9.12 9.59 13.79
C PHE A 175 9.81 8.51 14.64
N SER A 176 9.82 7.27 14.18
CA SER A 176 10.54 6.16 14.84
C SER A 176 12.06 6.44 14.89
N GLN A 177 12.65 6.87 13.77
CA GLN A 177 14.06 7.28 13.73
C GLN A 177 14.36 8.48 14.64
N HIS A 178 13.48 9.49 14.66
CA HIS A 178 13.62 10.64 15.55
C HIS A 178 13.53 10.22 17.04
N ASN A 179 12.64 9.30 17.39
CA ASN A 179 12.48 8.80 18.75
C ASN A 179 13.67 7.91 19.17
N HIS A 180 14.23 7.11 18.25
CA HIS A 180 15.45 6.32 18.49
C HIS A 180 16.67 7.23 18.73
N ASN A 181 16.83 8.31 17.97
CA ASN A 181 17.90 9.30 18.20
C ASN A 181 17.70 10.15 19.47
N SER A 182 16.47 10.29 19.96
CA SER A 182 16.18 11.02 21.21
C SER A 182 16.25 10.14 22.47
N GLY A 183 16.28 8.81 22.30
CA GLY A 183 16.33 7.82 23.38
C GLY A 183 17.73 7.32 23.76
N GLN A 184 18.78 7.71 23.02
CA GLN A 184 20.18 7.51 23.44
C GLN A 184 20.56 8.55 24.50
N ILE A 185 20.12 8.35 25.75
CA ILE A 185 21.00 8.71 26.87
C ILE A 185 22.07 7.61 26.88
N PRO A 186 23.36 7.93 26.77
CA PRO A 186 24.39 6.91 26.90
C PRO A 186 24.25 6.33 28.31
N VAL A 187 23.87 5.06 28.39
CA VAL A 187 23.99 4.30 29.63
C VAL A 187 25.50 4.23 29.89
N PRO A 188 26.01 4.77 31.01
CA PRO A 188 27.42 4.60 31.35
C PRO A 188 27.68 3.11 31.47
N THR A 189 28.50 2.57 30.58
CA THR A 189 28.95 1.19 30.68
C THR A 189 29.87 1.15 31.89
N GLU A 190 29.47 0.51 32.99
CA GLU A 190 30.28 0.33 34.22
C GLU A 190 31.67 -0.29 33.96
N GLU A 191 31.90 -0.82 32.75
CA GLU A 191 33.19 -1.34 32.30
C GLU A 191 34.19 -0.23 31.92
N GLU A 192 33.75 0.93 31.40
CA GLU A 192 34.65 2.03 31.00
C GLU A 192 35.19 2.79 32.22
N ASP A 193 34.35 2.99 33.24
CA ASP A 193 34.74 3.63 34.50
C ASP A 193 35.73 2.77 35.31
N ARG A 194 35.59 1.43 35.27
CA ARG A 194 36.54 0.51 35.93
C ARG A 194 37.91 0.45 35.24
N VAL A 195 37.96 0.74 33.95
CA VAL A 195 39.23 0.80 33.21
C VAL A 195 39.93 2.12 33.49
N GLN A 196 39.21 3.25 33.55
CA GLN A 196 39.79 4.55 33.88
C GLN A 196 40.29 4.66 35.33
N GLU A 197 39.62 4.03 36.30
CA GLU A 197 40.09 4.04 37.70
C GLU A 197 41.43 3.28 37.88
N LYS A 198 41.76 2.33 36.99
CA LYS A 198 43.02 1.56 37.03
C LYS A 198 44.20 2.20 36.30
N GLU A 199 43.97 3.18 35.43
CA GLU A 199 45.04 3.80 34.61
C GLU A 199 45.47 5.19 35.11
N SER A 200 45.15 5.55 36.36
CA SER A 200 45.59 6.82 36.95
C SER A 200 47.13 6.92 36.96
N PRO A 201 47.72 7.99 36.40
CA PRO A 201 49.16 8.11 36.14
C PRO A 201 50.04 8.26 37.39
N ALA A 202 49.50 8.10 38.59
CA ALA A 202 50.24 8.20 39.85
C ALA A 202 51.08 6.95 40.18
N ASP A 203 50.81 5.81 39.53
CA ASP A 203 51.40 4.52 39.92
C ASP A 203 52.58 4.08 39.04
N LEU A 204 52.98 4.88 38.04
CA LEU A 204 53.97 4.47 37.04
C LEU A 204 55.45 4.65 37.48
N GLU A 205 55.73 5.06 38.72
CA GLU A 205 57.08 5.43 39.16
C GLU A 205 57.89 4.35 39.91
N LEU A 206 57.41 3.10 40.06
CA LEU A 206 58.01 2.16 41.03
C LEU A 206 58.58 0.82 40.53
N TYR A 207 58.97 0.64 39.26
CA TYR A 207 59.70 -0.61 38.90
C TYR A 207 60.94 -0.39 38.01
N PRO A 208 62.10 -0.99 38.36
CA PRO A 208 63.34 -0.88 37.59
C PRO A 208 63.32 -1.79 36.34
N PRO A 209 64.21 -1.56 35.36
CA PRO A 209 64.21 -2.28 34.10
C PRO A 209 64.89 -3.65 34.26
N GLY A 210 64.20 -4.73 33.90
CA GLY A 210 64.71 -6.09 34.09
C GLY A 210 64.34 -7.03 32.95
N ASN A 211 65.33 -7.35 32.13
CA ASN A 211 65.31 -8.29 31.01
C ASN A 211 64.74 -9.68 31.35
N GLY A 212 64.18 -10.33 30.32
CA GLY A 212 64.59 -11.69 29.97
C GLY A 212 63.62 -12.83 30.31
N TYR A 213 63.00 -13.34 29.23
CA TYR A 213 62.55 -14.72 29.00
C TYR A 213 61.20 -15.24 29.53
N PHE A 214 60.51 -15.85 28.55
CA PHE A 214 59.47 -16.88 28.52
C PHE A 214 59.43 -17.89 29.68
N LEU A 215 58.22 -18.32 30.09
CA LEU A 215 57.91 -19.72 30.42
C LEU A 215 56.47 -20.09 30.03
N VAL A 216 56.35 -21.07 29.15
CA VAL A 216 55.16 -21.90 28.92
C VAL A 216 55.31 -23.15 29.79
N PRO A 217 54.26 -23.61 30.48
CA PRO A 217 54.16 -25.01 30.87
C PRO A 217 53.00 -25.71 30.15
N ALA A 218 53.28 -26.95 29.77
CA ALA A 218 52.43 -27.88 29.04
C ALA A 218 51.60 -28.77 29.98
N GLU A 219 50.48 -29.28 29.42
CA GLU A 219 49.82 -30.59 29.63
C GLU A 219 49.32 -31.08 31.00
N GLY A 220 48.24 -31.89 30.93
CA GLY A 220 47.72 -32.80 31.98
C GLY A 220 46.24 -32.56 32.28
N GLN A 221 45.29 -33.26 31.63
CA GLN A 221 44.64 -34.49 32.13
C GLN A 221 44.17 -34.40 33.59
N GLU A 222 42.86 -34.28 33.83
CA GLU A 222 41.90 -35.39 34.08
C GLU A 222 40.47 -34.94 33.74
#